data_AF-A0AAW9NRT2-F1
#
_entry.id   AF-A0AAW9NRT2-F1
#
_cell.length_a   1.000
_cell.length_b   1.000
_cell.length_c   1.000
_cell.angle_alpha   90.00
_cell.angle_beta   90.00
_cell.angle_gamma   90.00
#
_symmetry.space_group_name_H-M   'P 1'
#
loop_
_entity.id
_entity.type
_entity.pdbx_description
1 polymer ?
#
loop_
_entity_poly.entity_id
_entity_poly.type
_entity_poly.pdbx_seq_one_letter_code
_entity_poly.pdbx_strand_id
1 'polypeptide(L)' 'MPQVEVNCTVSNCFFHAEGDLCSAERIQVDMNHRENQTEFAGDFDFQNAREQARHSFETCCKTFKPKNV' A
#
# COMPACT_ATOMS: atom_id res chain seq x y z
N MET A 1 -7.99 1.22 -23.68
CA MET A 1 -6.84 1.45 -22.79
C MET A 1 -6.95 0.42 -21.67
N PRO A 2 -5.84 -0.21 -21.23
CA PRO A 2 -5.91 -1.17 -20.14
C PRO A 2 -6.34 -0.47 -18.84
N GLN A 3 -7.28 -1.08 -18.13
CA GLN A 3 -7.62 -0.67 -16.76
C GLN A 3 -6.49 -1.18 -15.86
N VAL A 4 -5.77 -0.25 -15.23
CA VAL A 4 -4.69 -0.58 -14.30
C VAL A 4 -5.28 -0.69 -12.91
N GLU A 5 -5.13 -1.85 -12.29
CA GLU A 5 -5.50 -2.09 -10.91
C GLU A 5 -4.26 -2.00 -10.02
N VAL A 6 -4.42 -1.40 -8.84
CA VAL A 6 -3.36 -1.24 -7.85
C VAL A 6 -3.84 -1.84 -6.55
N ASN A 7 -3.09 -2.77 -5.99
CA ASN A 7 -3.42 -3.35 -4.69
C ASN A 7 -3.00 -2.41 -3.55
N CYS A 8 -3.79 -2.38 -2.48
CA CYS A 8 -3.50 -1.72 -1.22
C CYS A 8 -3.71 -2.73 -0.09
N THR A 9 -2.64 -3.06 0.64
CA THR A 9 -2.67 -4.00 1.78
C THR A 9 -2.78 -3.30 3.13
N VAL A 10 -2.69 -1.97 3.14
CA VAL A 10 -2.72 -1.17 4.38
C VAL A 10 -4.17 -0.99 4.83
N SER A 11 -4.58 -1.83 5.77
CA SER A 11 -5.98 -1.97 6.21
C SER A 11 -6.61 -0.67 6.74
N ASN A 12 -5.80 0.21 7.32
CA ASN A 12 -6.25 1.51 7.83
C ASN A 12 -6.01 2.67 6.84
N CYS A 13 -5.69 2.41 5.58
CA CYS A 13 -5.57 3.45 4.54
C CYS A 13 -6.95 3.90 4.05
N PHE A 14 -7.21 5.21 4.01
CA PHE A 14 -8.45 5.82 3.53
C PHE A 14 -8.89 5.32 2.16
N PHE A 15 -7.93 5.01 1.28
CA PHE A 15 -8.17 4.54 -0.08
C PHE A 15 -8.28 3.01 -0.21
N HIS A 16 -8.10 2.26 0.88
CA HIS A 16 -8.26 0.80 0.90
C HIS A 16 -9.73 0.43 0.65
N ALA A 17 -9.96 -0.31 -0.44
CA ALA A 17 -11.25 -0.77 -0.92
C ALA A 17 -11.37 -2.31 -0.86
N GLU A 18 -12.55 -2.82 -1.23
CA GLU A 18 -12.83 -4.26 -1.27
C GLU A 18 -11.85 -5.00 -2.20
N GLY A 19 -11.44 -6.21 -1.80
CA GLY A 19 -10.49 -7.02 -2.57
C GLY A 19 -9.04 -6.55 -2.49
N ASP A 20 -8.67 -5.78 -1.46
CA ASP A 20 -7.34 -5.18 -1.29
C ASP A 20 -6.96 -4.28 -2.47
N LEU A 21 -7.94 -3.59 -3.05
CA LEU A 21 -7.75 -2.64 -4.13
C LEU A 21 -7.57 -1.21 -3.58
N CYS A 22 -6.79 -0.41 -4.31
CA CYS A 22 -6.63 1.02 -4.06
C CYS A 22 -7.66 1.80 -4.88
N SER A 23 -8.49 2.60 -4.21
CA SER A 23 -9.49 3.47 -4.84
C SER A 23 -9.01 4.90 -5.13
N ALA A 24 -7.73 5.19 -4.90
CA ALA A 24 -7.17 6.51 -5.17
C ALA A 24 -7.13 6.81 -6.68
N GLU A 25 -7.57 8.01 -7.08
CA GLU A 25 -7.50 8.48 -8.47
C GLU A 25 -6.05 8.52 -8.99
N ARG A 26 -5.09 8.80 -8.09
CA ARG A 26 -3.67 8.85 -8.40
C ARG A 26 -2.85 8.30 -7.25
N ILE A 27 -1.90 7.42 -7.56
CA ILE A 27 -0.91 6.94 -6.61
C ILE A 27 0.44 7.62 -6.81
N GLN A 28 1.06 8.04 -5.71
CA GLN A 28 2.45 8.44 -5.67
C GLN A 28 3.21 7.45 -4.80
N VAL A 29 4.23 6.82 -5.39
CA VAL A 29 5.08 5.84 -4.72
C VAL A 29 6.48 6.42 -4.60
N ASP A 30 7.11 6.19 -3.46
CA ASP A 30 8.49 6.55 -3.20
C ASP A 30 9.18 5.37 -2.50
N MET A 31 10.14 4.78 -3.19
CA MET A 31 10.87 3.59 -2.74
C MET A 31 12.09 3.93 -1.88
N ASN A 32 12.31 5.20 -1.54
CA ASN A 32 13.51 5.62 -0.81
C ASN A 32 13.53 5.22 0.68
N HIS A 33 12.52 4.49 1.17
CA HIS A 33 12.55 3.93 2.53
C HIS A 33 13.25 2.56 2.53
N ARG A 34 14.53 2.55 2.91
CA ARG A 34 15.34 1.35 3.13
C ARG A 34 15.52 1.10 4.63
N GLU A 35 14.60 0.34 5.24
CA GLU A 35 14.95 -0.47 6.40
C GLU A 35 14.67 -1.92 6.06
N ASN A 36 15.75 -2.70 5.99
CA ASN A 36 15.86 -4.13 5.72
C ASN A 36 15.92 -4.56 4.24
N GLN A 37 17.15 -4.87 3.83
CA GLN A 37 17.59 -5.46 2.56
C GLN A 37 17.15 -6.93 2.43
N THR A 38 15.87 -7.23 2.55
CA THR A 38 15.36 -8.57 2.20
C THR A 38 14.73 -8.49 0.82
N GLU A 39 15.59 -8.44 -0.20
CA GLU A 39 15.19 -8.57 -1.60
C GLU A 39 14.80 -10.02 -1.90
N PHE A 40 13.67 -10.51 -1.37
CA PHE A 40 13.03 -11.69 -1.94
C PHE A 40 11.52 -11.51 -1.96
N ALA A 41 11.07 -11.17 -3.16
CA ALA A 41 9.76 -11.44 -3.73
C ALA A 41 9.43 -12.96 -3.68
N GLY A 42 9.34 -13.51 -2.47
CA GLY A 42 8.94 -14.89 -2.20
C GLY A 42 7.45 -14.93 -1.97
N ASP A 43 6.70 -15.16 -3.06
CA ASP A 43 5.25 -15.12 -3.17
C ASP A 43 4.62 -13.76 -2.80
N PHE A 44 3.97 -13.14 -3.79
CA PHE A 44 3.00 -12.07 -3.60
C PHE A 44 1.76 -12.63 -2.90
N ASP A 45 1.92 -13.17 -1.69
CA ASP A 45 0.80 -13.58 -0.85
C ASP A 45 0.23 -12.32 -0.19
N PHE A 46 -0.41 -11.49 -1.03
CA PHE A 46 -1.21 -10.34 -0.61
C PHE A 46 -2.34 -10.75 0.35
N GLN A 47 -2.63 -12.05 0.48
CA GLN A 47 -3.78 -12.58 1.23
C GLN A 47 -3.66 -12.39 2.75
N ASN A 48 -2.45 -12.19 3.30
CA ASN A 48 -2.24 -12.30 4.74
C ASN A 48 -1.65 -11.07 5.45
N ALA A 49 -1.07 -10.11 4.72
CA ALA A 49 -0.44 -8.94 5.34
C ALA A 49 -1.41 -7.75 5.45
N ARG A 50 -2.27 -7.73 6.47
CA ARG A 50 -3.08 -6.55 6.82
C ARG A 50 -2.28 -5.60 7.69
N GLU A 51 -1.34 -4.90 7.07
CA GLU A 51 -0.51 -3.92 7.75
C GLU A 51 -1.33 -2.69 8.16
N GLN A 52 -0.92 -2.04 9.23
CA GLN A 52 -1.43 -0.73 9.65
C GLN A 52 -0.25 0.23 9.68
N ALA A 53 -0.46 1.45 9.19
CA ALA A 53 0.52 2.52 9.22
C ALA A 53 -0.06 3.74 9.94
N ARG A 54 0.75 4.48 10.68
CA ARG A 54 0.32 5.76 11.28
C ARG A 54 0.59 6.92 10.34
N HIS A 55 1.67 6.82 9.57
CA HIS A 55 2.13 7.88 8.69
C HIS A 55 2.55 7.34 7.32
N SER A 56 2.50 8.19 6.30
CA SER A 56 2.83 7.78 4.92
C SER A 56 4.31 7.42 4.74
N PHE A 57 5.22 7.90 5.59
CA PHE A 57 6.64 7.53 5.53
C PHE A 57 6.91 6.09 6.00
N GLU A 58 5.98 5.48 6.75
CA GLU A 58 6.05 4.06 7.15
C GLU A 58 5.65 3.13 6.00
N THR A 59 5.28 3.69 4.84
CA THR A 59 4.87 2.95 3.65
C THR A 59 5.61 3.48 2.41
N CYS A 60 5.68 2.68 1.34
CA CYS A 60 6.14 3.19 0.04
C CYS A 60 5.10 4.11 -0.64
N CYS A 61 3.84 4.13 -0.18
CA CYS A 61 2.76 4.91 -0.77
C CYS A 61 2.66 6.30 -0.14
N LYS A 62 3.09 7.34 -0.84
CA LYS A 62 2.95 8.73 -0.38
C LYS A 62 1.52 9.24 -0.45
N THR A 63 0.65 8.55 -1.18
CA THR A 63 -0.80 8.81 -1.18
C THR A 63 -1.47 8.27 0.09
N PHE A 64 -0.80 7.45 0.91
CA PHE A 64 -1.39 6.90 2.14
C PHE A 64 -1.96 8.02 3.03
N LYS A 65 -3.20 7.80 3.49
CA LYS A 65 -3.86 8.59 4.51
C LYS A 65 -4.55 7.64 5.49
N PRO A 66 -4.40 7.80 6.81
CA PRO A 66 -5.10 6.95 7.77
C PRO A 66 -6.62 7.22 7.76
N LYS A 67 -7.45 6.18 7.93
CA LYS A 67 -8.94 6.26 7.96
C LYS A 67 -9.48 7.05 9.16
N ASN A 68 -8.78 6.99 10.31
CA ASN A 68 -9.29 7.46 11.60
C ASN A 68 -8.43 8.58 12.23
N VAL A 69 -7.90 9.51 11.43
CA VAL A 69 -7.23 10.74 11.90
C VAL A 69 -8.05 11.96 11.56
#